data_AF-A0A2R6XHH6-F1
#
_entry.id   AF-A0A2R6XHH6-F1
#
_cell.length_a   1.000
_cell.length_b   1.000
_cell.length_c   1.000
_cell.angle_alpha   90.00
_cell.angle_beta   90.00
_cell.angle_gamma   90.00
#
_symmetry.space_group_name_H-M   'P 1'
#
loop_
_entity.id
_entity.type
_entity.pdbx_description
1 polymer ?
#
loop_
_entity_poly.entity_id
_entity_poly.type
_entity_poly.pdbx_seq_one_letter_code
_entity_poly.pdbx_strand_id
1 'polypeptide(L)'
;MLQPGGNNSIIIVGGANVSWPRLDGGISRLNEKAQQLIRRAGAVILQREVPDSLNIEVAKIAKVSNVPVVLDAGGIDSPMPPELLKNVTIFSPNETELARLTGMPTDTTEEVLAAAAKVQLLGVQQVLVKLGEKGSILVNKDEPPIVQPAIMAPYVVDTTGAGDTFTAAYTVALIEKQPPAEALRFAAAAASICVRTKGAIPSMPDRRAVSQLLEEHPAKEMKKVIAKFIEQVNISGSDEAESPTKRSNVNSPKKVRFHDFEDEQKEKSILGQSVQPVSM
;
A
#
# COMPACT_ATOMS: atom_id res chain seq x y z
N MET A 1 9.88 13.88 19.58
CA MET A 1 11.09 14.64 19.91
C MET A 1 12.21 14.14 19.02
N LEU A 2 12.76 15.01 18.17
CA LEU A 2 13.93 14.74 17.35
C LEU A 2 15.18 14.81 18.24
N GLN A 3 15.93 13.73 18.33
CA GLN A 3 17.19 13.66 19.06
C GLN A 3 18.34 14.19 18.19
N PRO A 4 19.48 14.61 18.77
CA PRO A 4 20.64 15.12 18.02
C PRO A 4 21.20 14.18 16.93
N GLY A 5 20.89 12.88 17.00
CA GLY A 5 21.26 11.88 15.98
C GLY A 5 20.20 11.62 14.90
N GLY A 6 19.12 12.41 14.84
CA GLY A 6 18.02 12.22 13.88
C GLY A 6 16.97 11.19 14.31
N ASN A 7 17.19 10.49 15.42
CA ASN A 7 16.21 9.55 15.98
C ASN A 7 14.97 10.27 16.51
N ASN A 8 13.81 9.65 16.31
CA ASN A 8 12.52 10.16 16.76
C ASN A 8 11.96 9.32 17.90
N SER A 9 11.61 9.97 19.01
CA SER A 9 10.73 9.39 20.04
C SER A 9 9.38 10.09 19.99
N ILE A 10 8.30 9.31 19.85
CA ILE A 10 6.94 9.83 19.65
C ILE A 10 6.03 9.28 20.74
N ILE A 11 5.33 10.18 21.44
CA ILE A 11 4.22 9.84 22.32
C ILE A 11 2.96 10.35 21.63
N ILE A 12 2.02 9.45 21.33
CA ILE A 12 0.76 9.78 20.68
C ILE A 12 -0.34 9.79 21.75
N VAL A 13 -1.04 10.92 21.86
CA VAL A 13 -2.25 11.05 22.67
C VAL A 13 -3.43 11.16 21.70
N GLY A 14 -4.19 10.08 21.53
CA GLY A 14 -5.24 10.01 20.51
C GLY A 14 -6.37 11.04 20.70
N GLY A 15 -6.72 11.38 21.94
CA GLY A 15 -7.72 12.40 22.25
C GLY A 15 -9.02 12.24 21.46
N ALA A 16 -9.53 13.35 20.90
CA ALA A 16 -10.77 13.37 20.13
C ALA A 16 -10.76 12.45 18.90
N ASN A 17 -9.58 12.14 18.33
CA ASN A 17 -9.49 11.25 17.16
C ASN A 17 -9.99 9.83 17.48
N VAL A 18 -9.82 9.37 18.73
CA VAL A 18 -10.23 8.03 19.18
C VAL A 18 -11.39 8.04 20.17
N SER A 19 -11.69 9.18 20.78
CA SER A 19 -12.79 9.36 21.75
C SER A 19 -14.14 9.68 21.09
N TRP A 20 -14.55 8.87 20.12
CA TRP A 20 -15.86 9.03 19.47
C TRP A 20 -17.00 8.54 20.36
N PRO A 21 -18.19 9.19 20.35
CA PRO A 21 -19.29 8.79 21.23
C PRO A 21 -19.76 7.38 20.91
N ARG A 22 -19.92 6.54 21.94
CA ARG A 22 -20.38 5.16 21.79
C ARG A 22 -21.89 5.09 21.92
N LEU A 23 -22.53 4.33 21.03
CA LEU A 23 -23.94 3.93 21.12
C LEU A 23 -24.00 2.41 21.31
N ASP A 24 -25.15 1.87 21.70
CA ASP A 24 -25.31 0.42 21.80
C ASP A 24 -24.99 -0.24 20.45
N GLY A 25 -23.93 -1.07 20.44
CA GLY A 25 -23.42 -1.73 19.23
C GLY A 25 -22.19 -1.09 18.56
N GLY A 26 -21.61 0.00 19.09
CA GLY A 26 -20.33 0.53 18.59
C GLY A 26 -20.16 2.04 18.71
N ILE A 27 -19.46 2.64 17.74
CA ILE A 27 -19.29 4.09 17.63
C ILE A 27 -20.56 4.70 17.01
N SER A 28 -20.87 5.96 17.37
CA SER A 28 -21.94 6.72 16.75
C SER A 28 -21.81 6.75 15.24
N ARG A 29 -22.89 6.36 14.56
CA ARG A 29 -22.96 6.39 13.09
C ARG A 29 -22.72 7.79 12.55
N LEU A 30 -22.19 7.85 11.34
CA LEU A 30 -22.06 9.10 10.61
C LEU A 30 -23.44 9.71 10.35
N ASN A 31 -23.59 11.01 10.59
CA ASN A 31 -24.82 11.72 10.25
C ASN A 31 -25.05 11.76 8.73
N GLU A 32 -26.29 12.00 8.30
CA GLU A 32 -26.66 11.97 6.87
C GLU A 32 -25.82 12.94 6.02
N LYS A 33 -25.45 14.11 6.58
CA LYS A 33 -24.61 15.09 5.87
C LYS A 33 -23.23 14.52 5.54
N ALA A 34 -22.59 13.85 6.50
CA ALA A 34 -21.30 13.19 6.29
C ALA A 34 -21.42 12.05 5.28
N GLN A 35 -22.48 11.24 5.37
CA GLN A 35 -22.73 10.17 4.41
C GLN A 35 -22.89 10.72 2.99
N GLN A 36 -23.69 11.78 2.79
CA GLN A 36 -23.87 12.43 1.48
C GLN A 36 -22.57 12.99 0.90
N LEU A 37 -21.68 13.53 1.74
CA LEU A 37 -20.36 13.99 1.29
C LEU A 37 -19.52 12.83 0.77
N ILE A 38 -19.49 11.70 1.49
CA ILE A 38 -18.78 10.49 1.07
C ILE A 38 -19.31 9.99 -0.28
N ARG A 39 -20.63 9.91 -0.45
CA ARG A 39 -21.27 9.40 -1.70
C ARG A 39 -20.96 10.25 -2.93
N ARG A 40 -20.61 11.54 -2.75
CA ARG A 40 -20.35 12.50 -3.84
C ARG A 40 -18.86 12.80 -4.03
N ALA A 41 -17.99 12.24 -3.20
CA ALA A 41 -16.56 12.51 -3.28
C ALA A 41 -15.95 11.88 -4.54
N GLY A 42 -14.89 12.50 -5.08
CA GLY A 42 -14.10 11.89 -6.16
C GLY A 42 -13.27 10.70 -5.69
N ALA A 43 -12.83 10.74 -4.44
CA ALA A 43 -12.16 9.67 -3.71
C ALA A 43 -12.27 9.95 -2.20
N VAL A 44 -12.05 8.93 -1.38
CA VAL A 44 -11.90 9.06 0.07
C VAL A 44 -10.53 8.55 0.48
N ILE A 45 -9.82 9.33 1.30
CA ILE A 45 -8.55 8.92 1.91
C ILE A 45 -8.81 8.63 3.40
N LEU A 46 -8.33 7.49 3.87
CA LEU A 46 -8.40 7.03 5.25
C LEU A 46 -6.99 6.74 5.77
N GLN A 47 -6.83 6.77 7.10
CA GLN A 47 -5.62 6.34 7.82
C GLN A 47 -6.03 5.58 9.09
N ARG A 48 -5.07 5.06 9.86
CA ARG A 48 -5.34 4.31 11.10
C ARG A 48 -5.12 5.12 12.39
N GLU A 49 -5.48 6.40 12.35
CA GLU A 49 -5.43 7.28 13.52
C GLU A 49 -6.82 7.59 14.12
N VAL A 50 -7.85 6.97 13.55
CA VAL A 50 -9.23 6.93 14.06
C VAL A 50 -9.66 5.47 14.24
N PRO A 51 -10.74 5.18 15.00
CA PRO A 51 -11.17 3.82 15.22
C PRO A 51 -11.51 3.08 13.92
N ASP A 52 -11.08 1.81 13.81
CA ASP A 52 -11.29 1.03 12.60
C ASP A 52 -12.78 0.85 12.24
N SER A 53 -13.69 0.84 13.23
CA SER A 53 -15.14 0.77 12.97
C SER A 53 -15.67 1.97 12.19
N LEU A 54 -15.10 3.16 12.40
CA LEU A 54 -15.42 4.36 11.62
C LEU A 54 -14.88 4.23 10.19
N ASN A 55 -13.63 3.80 10.03
CA ASN A 55 -13.05 3.54 8.72
C ASN A 55 -13.86 2.51 7.92
N ILE A 56 -14.35 1.44 8.57
CA ILE A 56 -15.21 0.43 7.95
C ILE A 56 -16.53 1.03 7.49
N GLU A 57 -17.18 1.87 8.32
CA GLU A 57 -18.43 2.54 7.94
C GLU A 57 -18.23 3.45 6.72
N VAL A 58 -17.18 4.28 6.74
CA VAL A 58 -16.85 5.17 5.61
C VAL A 58 -16.57 4.37 4.34
N ALA A 59 -15.71 3.35 4.42
CA ALA A 59 -15.31 2.54 3.28
C ALA A 59 -16.50 1.80 2.65
N LYS A 60 -17.44 1.29 3.46
CA LYS A 60 -18.69 0.68 2.97
C LYS A 60 -19.57 1.66 2.21
N ILE A 61 -19.77 2.88 2.75
CA ILE A 61 -20.58 3.91 2.10
C ILE A 61 -19.96 4.31 0.75
N ALA A 62 -18.64 4.53 0.73
CA ALA A 62 -17.89 4.86 -0.47
C ALA A 62 -18.00 3.75 -1.52
N LYS A 63 -17.78 2.49 -1.12
CA LYS A 63 -17.87 1.33 -2.02
C LYS A 63 -19.24 1.16 -2.66
N VAL A 64 -20.33 1.24 -1.90
CA VAL A 64 -21.71 1.16 -2.45
C VAL A 64 -21.98 2.29 -3.46
N SER A 65 -21.27 3.40 -3.33
CA SER A 65 -21.41 4.58 -4.21
C SER A 65 -20.38 4.62 -5.34
N ASN A 66 -19.57 3.56 -5.51
CA ASN A 66 -18.46 3.49 -6.47
C ASN A 66 -17.42 4.62 -6.31
N VAL A 67 -17.24 5.11 -5.09
CA VAL A 67 -16.19 6.09 -4.76
C VAL A 67 -14.92 5.33 -4.35
N PRO A 68 -13.76 5.58 -4.99
CA PRO A 68 -12.53 4.89 -4.65
C PRO A 68 -12.07 5.25 -3.24
N VAL A 69 -11.66 4.23 -2.50
CA VAL A 69 -11.14 4.35 -1.13
C VAL A 69 -9.64 4.08 -1.13
N VAL A 70 -8.86 5.07 -0.71
CA VAL A 70 -7.43 4.97 -0.48
C VAL A 70 -7.20 4.87 1.03
N LEU A 71 -6.65 3.75 1.50
CA LEU A 71 -6.30 3.56 2.91
C LEU A 71 -4.79 3.61 3.06
N ASP A 72 -4.28 4.64 3.73
CA ASP A 72 -2.92 4.64 4.27
C ASP A 72 -2.84 3.69 5.47
N ALA A 73 -1.77 2.89 5.55
CA ALA A 73 -1.55 1.98 6.66
C ALA A 73 -1.00 2.67 7.92
N GLY A 74 -0.54 3.92 7.79
CA GLY A 74 0.00 4.72 8.90
C GLY A 74 -0.99 4.92 10.05
N GLY A 75 -0.49 4.91 11.29
CA GLY A 75 -1.27 5.03 12.51
C GLY A 75 -1.02 3.87 13.48
N ILE A 76 -2.09 3.26 14.01
CA ILE A 76 -1.96 2.19 15.00
C ILE A 76 -1.36 0.89 14.41
N ASP A 77 -0.57 0.20 15.23
CA ASP A 77 0.12 -1.05 14.87
C ASP A 77 -0.70 -2.33 15.12
N SER A 78 -1.96 -2.19 15.58
CA SER A 78 -2.83 -3.34 15.80
C SER A 78 -3.11 -4.10 14.49
N PRO A 79 -3.51 -5.38 14.53
CA PRO A 79 -3.87 -6.11 13.32
C PRO A 79 -4.93 -5.39 12.48
N MET A 80 -4.76 -5.39 11.16
CA MET A 80 -5.72 -4.78 10.24
C MET A 80 -7.01 -5.62 10.17
N PRO A 81 -8.20 -5.02 10.37
CA PRO A 81 -9.46 -5.75 10.21
C PRO A 81 -9.66 -6.19 8.74
N PRO A 82 -9.87 -7.48 8.45
CA PRO A 82 -10.10 -7.96 7.08
C PRO A 82 -11.33 -7.31 6.42
N GLU A 83 -12.33 -6.96 7.23
CA GLU A 83 -13.52 -6.25 6.74
C GLU A 83 -13.19 -4.86 6.17
N LEU A 84 -12.22 -4.15 6.75
CA LEU A 84 -11.79 -2.85 6.22
C LEU A 84 -11.13 -3.03 4.85
N LEU A 85 -10.15 -3.94 4.75
CA LEU A 85 -9.41 -4.19 3.49
C LEU A 85 -10.32 -4.59 2.33
N LYS A 86 -11.37 -5.39 2.59
CA LYS A 86 -12.36 -5.78 1.56
C LYS A 86 -13.11 -4.59 0.95
N ASN A 87 -13.10 -3.42 1.61
CA ASN A 87 -13.78 -2.20 1.15
C ASN A 87 -12.82 -1.13 0.64
N VAL A 88 -11.52 -1.43 0.54
CA VAL A 88 -10.48 -0.53 0.07
C VAL A 88 -10.17 -0.77 -1.40
N THR A 89 -10.04 0.32 -2.17
CA THR A 89 -9.60 0.26 -3.57
C THR A 89 -8.08 0.19 -3.65
N ILE A 90 -7.41 1.11 -2.95
CA ILE A 90 -5.95 1.22 -2.88
C ILE A 90 -5.50 1.17 -1.43
N PHE A 91 -4.68 0.19 -1.08
CA PHE A 91 -3.99 0.15 0.21
C PHE A 91 -2.57 0.69 0.06
N SER A 92 -2.17 1.67 0.87
CA SER A 92 -0.89 2.37 0.73
C SER A 92 0.01 2.24 1.97
N PRO A 93 0.69 1.10 2.15
CA PRO A 93 1.67 0.91 3.23
C PRO A 93 3.07 1.40 2.84
N ASN A 94 3.94 1.61 3.82
CA ASN A 94 5.40 1.54 3.63
C ASN A 94 5.93 0.10 3.82
N GLU A 95 7.25 -0.11 3.63
CA GLU A 95 7.92 -1.41 3.82
C GLU A 95 7.61 -2.03 5.19
N THR A 96 7.83 -1.29 6.28
CA THR A 96 7.62 -1.79 7.65
C THR A 96 6.15 -2.14 7.95
N GLU A 97 5.21 -1.32 7.48
CA GLU A 97 3.78 -1.55 7.62
C GLU A 97 3.31 -2.78 6.82
N LEU A 98 3.85 -2.96 5.61
CA LEU A 98 3.57 -4.11 4.76
C LEU A 98 4.10 -5.40 5.40
N ALA A 99 5.33 -5.38 5.92
CA ALA A 99 5.92 -6.50 6.65
C ALA A 99 5.09 -6.86 7.89
N ARG A 100 4.70 -5.86 8.69
CA ARG A 100 3.87 -6.06 9.90
C ARG A 100 2.51 -6.67 9.56
N LEU A 101 1.86 -6.21 8.49
CA LEU A 101 0.55 -6.74 8.08
C LEU A 101 0.64 -8.19 7.60
N THR A 102 1.68 -8.51 6.83
CA THR A 102 1.78 -9.79 6.10
C THR A 102 2.54 -10.85 6.89
N GLY A 103 3.38 -10.45 7.84
CA GLY A 103 4.36 -11.32 8.49
C GLY A 103 5.46 -11.81 7.55
N MET A 104 5.68 -11.11 6.43
CA MET A 104 6.66 -11.43 5.40
C MET A 104 7.79 -10.40 5.40
N PRO A 105 9.02 -10.75 4.95
CA PRO A 105 10.08 -9.77 4.75
C PRO A 105 9.72 -8.81 3.61
N THR A 106 10.39 -7.65 3.59
CA THR A 106 10.18 -6.59 2.60
C THR A 106 11.48 -5.84 2.30
N ASP A 107 12.63 -6.52 2.37
CA ASP A 107 13.95 -5.92 2.21
C ASP A 107 14.33 -5.79 0.72
N THR A 108 13.84 -6.72 -0.11
CA THR A 108 14.03 -6.75 -1.57
C THR A 108 12.75 -6.42 -2.34
N THR A 109 12.90 -6.10 -3.63
CA THR A 109 11.76 -5.82 -4.52
C THR A 109 10.85 -7.05 -4.63
N GLU A 110 11.44 -8.24 -4.77
CA GLU A 110 10.76 -9.53 -4.88
C GLU A 110 9.91 -9.82 -3.62
N GLU A 111 10.47 -9.55 -2.44
CA GLU A 111 9.79 -9.71 -1.16
C GLU A 111 8.62 -8.73 -1.02
N VAL A 112 8.81 -7.45 -1.40
CA VAL A 112 7.74 -6.45 -1.43
C VAL A 112 6.60 -6.89 -2.36
N LEU A 113 6.92 -7.42 -3.55
CA LEU A 113 5.91 -7.91 -4.49
C LEU A 113 5.14 -9.12 -3.93
N ALA A 114 5.83 -10.06 -3.29
CA ALA A 114 5.21 -11.22 -2.66
C ALA A 114 4.29 -10.81 -1.49
N ALA A 115 4.74 -9.89 -0.64
CA ALA A 115 3.94 -9.36 0.47
C ALA A 115 2.70 -8.60 -0.05
N ALA A 116 2.86 -7.76 -1.08
CA ALA A 116 1.75 -7.05 -1.71
C ALA A 116 0.72 -8.02 -2.34
N ALA A 117 1.17 -9.10 -2.98
CA ALA A 117 0.28 -10.14 -3.51
C ALA A 117 -0.55 -10.81 -2.40
N LYS A 118 0.04 -11.08 -1.23
CA LYS A 118 -0.69 -11.58 -0.06
C LYS A 118 -1.78 -10.62 0.42
N VAL A 119 -1.55 -9.31 0.34
CA VAL A 119 -2.57 -8.30 0.65
C VAL A 119 -3.71 -8.31 -0.37
N GLN A 120 -3.43 -8.52 -1.66
CA GLN A 120 -4.47 -8.62 -2.69
C GLN A 120 -5.42 -9.81 -2.43
N LEU A 121 -4.92 -10.93 -1.88
CA LEU A 121 -5.75 -12.07 -1.46
C LEU A 121 -6.76 -11.71 -0.35
N LEU A 122 -6.53 -10.62 0.38
CA LEU A 122 -7.47 -10.10 1.40
C LEU A 122 -8.59 -9.24 0.80
N GLY A 123 -8.59 -9.02 -0.52
CA GLY A 123 -9.65 -8.33 -1.25
C GLY A 123 -9.31 -6.92 -1.74
N VAL A 124 -8.06 -6.47 -1.55
CA VAL A 124 -7.59 -5.17 -2.06
C VAL A 124 -7.24 -5.27 -3.55
N GLN A 125 -7.65 -4.30 -4.36
CA GLN A 125 -7.35 -4.31 -5.80
C GLN A 125 -5.94 -3.81 -6.11
N GLN A 126 -5.54 -2.72 -5.46
CA GLN A 126 -4.25 -2.08 -5.71
C GLN A 126 -3.48 -1.90 -4.40
N VAL A 127 -2.19 -2.23 -4.40
CA VAL A 127 -1.28 -1.99 -3.27
C VAL A 127 -0.21 -0.99 -3.71
N LEU A 128 -0.21 0.19 -3.09
CA LEU A 128 0.70 1.29 -3.37
C LEU A 128 1.78 1.36 -2.28
N VAL A 129 2.87 0.62 -2.48
CA VAL A 129 3.94 0.50 -1.50
C VAL A 129 4.91 1.69 -1.59
N LYS A 130 5.09 2.38 -0.46
CA LYS A 130 6.05 3.49 -0.28
C LYS A 130 7.40 2.93 0.18
N LEU A 131 8.48 3.21 -0.54
CA LEU A 131 9.83 2.65 -0.29
C LEU A 131 10.86 3.74 0.09
N GLY A 132 10.39 4.87 0.63
CA GLY A 132 11.25 6.00 1.00
C GLY A 132 12.09 6.50 -0.17
N GLU A 133 13.42 6.53 0.02
CA GLU A 133 14.39 6.96 -1.01
C GLU A 133 14.47 6.03 -2.23
N LYS A 134 14.01 4.78 -2.11
CA LYS A 134 13.94 3.85 -3.25
C LYS A 134 12.75 4.17 -4.16
N GLY A 135 11.80 4.99 -3.72
CA GLY A 135 10.62 5.41 -4.47
C GLY A 135 9.35 4.66 -4.07
N SER A 136 8.68 4.05 -5.04
CA SER A 136 7.38 3.39 -4.81
C SER A 136 7.08 2.30 -5.84
N ILE A 137 6.23 1.36 -5.46
CA ILE A 137 5.72 0.29 -6.33
C ILE A 137 4.20 0.25 -6.24
N LEU A 138 3.52 0.31 -7.38
CA LEU A 138 2.09 0.03 -7.50
C LEU A 138 1.90 -1.41 -8.00
N VAL A 139 1.31 -2.25 -7.16
CA VAL A 139 0.91 -3.61 -7.52
C VAL A 139 -0.57 -3.60 -7.83
N ASN A 140 -0.89 -3.80 -9.11
CA ASN A 140 -2.25 -3.86 -9.60
C ASN A 140 -2.74 -5.32 -9.65
N LYS A 141 -4.05 -5.50 -9.58
CA LYS A 141 -4.65 -6.80 -9.84
C LYS A 141 -4.57 -7.08 -11.34
N ASP A 142 -4.02 -8.23 -11.72
CA ASP A 142 -3.96 -8.73 -13.11
C ASP A 142 -3.12 -7.88 -14.10
N GLU A 143 -2.36 -6.90 -13.63
CA GLU A 143 -1.43 -6.08 -14.44
C GLU A 143 -0.01 -6.13 -13.86
N PRO A 144 1.04 -5.95 -14.68
CA PRO A 144 2.41 -5.85 -14.19
C PRO A 144 2.58 -4.73 -13.15
N PRO A 145 3.42 -4.92 -12.13
CA PRO A 145 3.72 -3.86 -11.17
C PRO A 145 4.39 -2.68 -11.84
N ILE A 146 4.07 -1.47 -11.39
CA ILE A 146 4.66 -0.23 -11.88
C ILE A 146 5.61 0.29 -10.81
N VAL A 147 6.89 0.42 -11.17
CA VAL A 147 7.93 0.96 -10.30
C VAL A 147 8.18 2.42 -10.64
N GLN A 148 8.19 3.28 -9.63
CA GLN A 148 8.58 4.68 -9.75
C GLN A 148 9.72 4.98 -8.76
N PRO A 149 10.97 5.11 -9.25
CA PRO A 149 12.09 5.58 -8.44
C PRO A 149 11.80 6.95 -7.81
N ALA A 150 12.41 7.22 -6.66
CA ALA A 150 12.27 8.54 -6.03
C ALA A 150 12.83 9.64 -6.96
N ILE A 151 12.15 10.79 -6.98
CA ILE A 151 12.72 12.01 -7.54
C ILE A 151 13.59 12.62 -6.44
N MET A 152 14.90 12.46 -6.55
CA MET A 152 15.83 12.89 -5.50
C MET A 152 15.75 14.41 -5.28
N ALA A 153 15.48 14.82 -4.04
CA ALA A 153 15.55 16.21 -3.66
C ALA A 153 17.03 16.67 -3.65
N PRO A 154 17.32 17.92 -4.04
CA PRO A 154 18.70 18.44 -3.99
C PRO A 154 19.26 18.51 -2.56
N TYR A 155 18.37 18.58 -1.57
CA TYR A 155 18.67 18.51 -0.14
C TYR A 155 17.43 18.04 0.62
N VAL A 156 17.63 17.44 1.80
CA VAL A 156 16.56 16.97 2.69
C VAL A 156 16.67 17.71 4.01
N VAL A 157 15.57 18.33 4.44
CA VAL A 157 15.48 19.08 5.71
C VAL A 157 14.67 18.30 6.73
N ASP A 158 13.51 17.77 6.34
CA ASP A 158 12.59 17.06 7.22
C ASP A 158 11.69 16.17 6.37
N THR A 159 11.64 14.87 6.67
CA THR A 159 10.82 13.91 5.92
C THR A 159 9.39 13.77 6.47
N THR A 160 9.08 14.48 7.55
CA THR A 160 7.75 14.47 8.18
C THR A 160 6.67 14.91 7.18
N GLY A 161 5.65 14.07 6.97
CA GLY A 161 4.54 14.34 6.05
C GLY A 161 4.79 13.98 4.58
N ALA A 162 5.98 13.47 4.22
CA ALA A 162 6.27 13.06 2.84
C ALA A 162 5.40 11.90 2.37
N GLY A 163 5.12 10.92 3.26
CA GLY A 163 4.19 9.82 2.98
C GLY A 163 2.76 10.30 2.74
N ASP A 164 2.25 11.18 3.61
CA ASP A 164 0.92 11.79 3.44
C ASP A 164 0.82 12.58 2.14
N THR A 165 1.85 13.38 1.84
CA THR A 165 1.94 14.16 0.61
C THR A 165 1.92 13.25 -0.62
N PHE A 166 2.67 12.15 -0.59
CA PHE A 166 2.71 11.16 -1.66
C PHE A 166 1.33 10.53 -1.90
N THR A 167 0.71 9.98 -0.86
CA THR A 167 -0.59 9.30 -0.97
C THR A 167 -1.70 10.27 -1.40
N ALA A 168 -1.70 11.50 -0.87
CA ALA A 168 -2.66 12.53 -1.29
C ALA A 168 -2.45 12.96 -2.75
N ALA A 169 -1.20 13.21 -3.16
CA ALA A 169 -0.88 13.61 -4.54
C ALA A 169 -1.19 12.49 -5.55
N TYR A 170 -0.92 11.23 -5.22
CA TYR A 170 -1.34 10.09 -6.03
C TYR A 170 -2.86 10.06 -6.19
N THR A 171 -3.59 10.27 -5.08
CA THR A 171 -5.06 10.32 -5.09
C THR A 171 -5.60 11.46 -5.95
N VAL A 172 -4.96 12.64 -5.91
CA VAL A 172 -5.30 13.77 -6.81
C VAL A 172 -5.09 13.39 -8.27
N ALA A 173 -3.95 12.80 -8.63
CA ALA A 173 -3.69 12.39 -10.00
C ALA A 173 -4.65 11.27 -10.47
N LEU A 174 -5.05 10.37 -9.57
CA LEU A 174 -6.04 9.33 -9.82
C LEU A 174 -7.42 9.92 -10.15
N ILE A 175 -7.93 10.88 -9.35
CA ILE A 175 -9.24 11.50 -9.63
C ILE A 175 -9.21 12.37 -10.89
N GLU A 176 -8.04 12.86 -11.27
CA GLU A 176 -7.80 13.54 -12.55
C GLU A 176 -7.63 12.58 -13.74
N LYS A 177 -7.72 11.27 -13.49
CA LYS A 177 -7.63 10.20 -14.50
C LYS A 177 -6.30 10.17 -15.23
N GLN A 178 -5.22 10.57 -14.56
CA GLN A 178 -3.87 10.40 -15.12
C GLN A 178 -3.53 8.91 -15.24
N PRO A 179 -2.74 8.50 -16.25
CA PRO A 179 -2.19 7.15 -16.33
C PRO A 179 -1.46 6.78 -15.03
N PRO A 180 -1.53 5.52 -14.54
CA PRO A 180 -0.95 5.15 -13.24
C PRO A 180 0.54 5.49 -13.07
N ALA A 181 1.35 5.33 -14.12
CA ALA A 181 2.76 5.72 -14.10
C ALA A 181 2.95 7.25 -13.96
N GLU A 182 2.08 8.06 -14.58
CA GLU A 182 2.11 9.52 -14.43
C GLU A 182 1.62 9.95 -13.04
N ALA A 183 0.62 9.27 -12.49
CA ALA A 183 0.14 9.49 -11.13
C ALA A 183 1.22 9.20 -10.07
N LEU A 184 1.96 8.10 -10.22
CA LEU A 184 3.12 7.80 -9.36
C LEU A 184 4.21 8.87 -9.48
N ARG A 185 4.50 9.31 -10.70
CA ARG A 185 5.50 10.35 -10.95
C ARG A 185 5.09 11.69 -10.34
N PHE A 186 3.81 12.06 -10.43
CA PHE A 186 3.25 13.26 -9.80
C PHE A 186 3.37 13.19 -8.27
N ALA A 187 3.04 12.04 -7.67
CA ALA A 187 3.18 11.80 -6.24
C ALA A 187 4.64 11.86 -5.78
N ALA A 188 5.57 11.27 -6.54
CA ALA A 188 7.00 11.32 -6.27
C ALA A 188 7.56 12.76 -6.32
N ALA A 189 7.10 13.58 -7.27
CA ALA A 189 7.48 14.98 -7.36
C ALA A 189 6.96 15.78 -6.16
N ALA A 190 5.71 15.57 -5.75
CA ALA A 190 5.15 16.24 -4.57
C ALA A 190 5.91 15.88 -3.28
N ALA A 191 6.22 14.59 -3.08
CA ALA A 191 7.03 14.13 -1.95
C ALA A 191 8.46 14.69 -1.99
N SER A 192 9.08 14.75 -3.17
CA SER A 192 10.42 15.35 -3.34
C SER A 192 10.50 16.81 -2.92
N ILE A 193 9.43 17.59 -3.11
CA ILE A 193 9.37 18.99 -2.68
C ILE A 193 9.08 19.08 -1.19
N CYS A 194 8.17 18.25 -0.68
CA CYS A 194 7.80 18.16 0.74
C CYS A 194 9.02 18.01 1.65
N VAL A 195 9.97 17.13 1.30
CA VAL A 195 11.13 16.87 2.18
C VAL A 195 12.12 18.04 2.33
N ARG A 196 11.94 19.13 1.55
CA ARG A 196 12.85 20.29 1.51
C ARG A 196 12.51 21.36 2.56
N THR A 197 11.37 21.23 3.23
CA THR A 197 10.86 22.22 4.20
C THR A 197 10.48 21.52 5.50
N LYS A 198 10.75 22.15 6.63
CA LYS A 198 10.44 21.60 7.96
C LYS A 198 8.93 21.59 8.24
N GLY A 199 8.45 20.47 8.79
CA GLY A 199 7.07 20.27 9.24
C GLY A 199 6.10 19.86 8.12
N ALA A 200 5.14 18.99 8.44
CA ALA A 200 4.24 18.34 7.47
C ALA A 200 3.36 19.31 6.65
N ILE A 201 2.40 20.00 7.26
CA ILE A 201 1.49 20.88 6.52
C ILE A 201 2.24 22.04 5.82
N PRO A 202 3.19 22.73 6.48
CA PRO A 202 3.92 23.83 5.85
C PRO A 202 4.78 23.41 4.65
N SER A 203 5.14 22.13 4.54
CA SER A 203 6.00 21.63 3.46
C SER A 203 5.23 21.12 2.25
N MET A 204 3.90 20.96 2.34
CA MET A 204 3.08 20.50 1.22
C MET A 204 3.18 21.47 0.03
N PRO A 205 3.57 21.00 -1.17
CA PRO A 205 3.79 21.87 -2.31
C PRO A 205 2.47 22.34 -2.93
N ASP A 206 2.50 23.53 -3.55
CA ASP A 206 1.44 23.93 -4.48
C ASP A 206 1.56 23.16 -5.81
N ARG A 207 0.48 23.15 -6.59
CA ARG A 207 0.44 22.42 -7.87
C ARG A 207 1.50 22.91 -8.86
N ARG A 208 1.79 24.22 -8.86
CA ARG A 208 2.73 24.82 -9.82
C ARG A 208 4.15 24.33 -9.55
N ALA A 209 4.55 24.24 -8.29
CA ALA A 209 5.84 23.71 -7.89
C ALA A 209 6.01 22.24 -8.35
N VAL A 210 4.97 21.41 -8.21
CA VAL A 210 4.99 20.02 -8.70
C VAL A 210 5.11 19.98 -10.22
N SER A 211 4.32 20.76 -10.95
CA SER A 211 4.38 20.85 -12.42
C SER A 211 5.76 21.29 -12.90
N GLN A 212 6.34 22.32 -12.29
CA GLN A 212 7.68 22.81 -12.65
C GLN A 212 8.74 21.72 -12.46
N LEU A 213 8.73 21.02 -11.32
CA LEU A 213 9.69 19.94 -11.07
C LEU A 213 9.54 18.79 -12.10
N LEU A 214 8.31 18.51 -12.55
CA LEU A 214 8.06 17.51 -13.59
C LEU A 214 8.53 17.95 -14.98
N GLU A 215 8.54 19.25 -15.28
CA GLU A 215 9.10 19.79 -16.52
C GLU A 215 10.64 19.69 -16.52
N GLU A 216 11.26 19.97 -15.36
CA GLU A 216 12.72 19.85 -15.15
C GLU A 216 13.22 18.39 -15.18
N HIS A 217 12.35 17.41 -14.94
CA HIS A 217 12.67 15.98 -14.90
C HIS A 217 11.83 15.12 -15.85
N PRO A 218 11.94 15.28 -17.18
CA PRO A 218 11.02 14.68 -18.14
C PRO A 218 10.98 13.15 -18.09
N ALA A 219 9.80 12.57 -18.35
CA ALA A 219 9.55 11.13 -18.22
C ALA A 219 10.48 10.24 -19.06
N LYS A 220 11.05 10.74 -20.16
CA LYS A 220 12.02 10.01 -21.00
C LYS A 220 13.31 9.69 -20.26
N GLU A 221 13.76 10.58 -19.38
CA GLU A 221 14.94 10.35 -18.54
C GLU A 221 14.62 9.32 -17.47
N MET A 222 13.42 9.40 -16.89
CA MET A 222 12.94 8.42 -15.90
C MET A 222 12.82 7.01 -16.48
N LYS A 223 12.37 6.85 -17.73
CA LYS A 223 12.31 5.53 -18.39
C LYS A 223 13.68 4.86 -18.48
N LYS A 224 14.77 5.63 -18.65
CA LYS A 224 16.14 5.08 -18.64
C LYS A 224 16.55 4.64 -17.23
N VAL A 225 16.17 5.42 -16.21
CA VAL A 225 16.41 5.08 -14.79
C VAL A 225 15.64 3.83 -14.40
N ILE A 226 14.36 3.74 -14.78
CA ILE A 226 13.51 2.56 -14.53
C ILE A 226 14.07 1.33 -15.24
N ALA A 227 14.50 1.44 -16.51
CA ALA A 227 15.12 0.31 -17.22
C ALA A 227 16.39 -0.18 -16.51
N LYS A 228 17.25 0.74 -16.07
CA LYS A 228 18.45 0.41 -15.30
C LYS A 228 18.12 -0.19 -13.93
N PHE A 229 17.08 0.29 -13.26
CA PHE A 229 16.60 -0.26 -11.99
C PHE A 229 16.10 -1.70 -12.17
N ILE A 230 15.28 -1.95 -13.21
CA ILE A 230 14.81 -3.30 -13.54
C ILE A 230 15.98 -4.23 -13.89
N GLU A 231 16.98 -3.75 -14.64
CA GLU A 231 18.21 -4.52 -14.91
C GLU A 231 18.97 -4.85 -13.61
N GLN A 232 19.13 -3.89 -12.71
CA GLN A 232 19.82 -4.12 -11.42
C GLN A 232 19.08 -5.12 -10.52
N VAL A 233 17.75 -5.03 -10.45
CA VAL A 233 16.92 -5.99 -9.73
C VAL A 233 17.04 -7.40 -10.32
N ASN A 234 17.04 -7.51 -11.66
CA ASN A 234 17.22 -8.79 -12.34
C ASN A 234 18.63 -9.38 -12.18
N ILE A 235 19.68 -8.55 -12.01
CA ILE A 235 21.06 -9.00 -11.78
C ILE A 235 21.26 -9.45 -10.33
N SER A 236 20.68 -8.75 -9.35
CA SER A 236 20.76 -9.16 -7.93
C SER A 236 20.01 -10.46 -7.63
N GLY A 237 19.05 -10.85 -8.47
CA GLY A 237 18.35 -12.14 -8.37
C GLY A 237 19.10 -13.34 -8.96
N SER A 238 20.25 -13.13 -9.64
CA SER A 238 21.02 -14.21 -10.29
C SER A 238 22.30 -14.64 -9.56
N ASP A 239 22.73 -13.93 -8.52
CA ASP A 239 24.07 -14.12 -7.93
C ASP A 239 24.16 -15.09 -6.74
N GLU A 240 23.09 -15.84 -6.40
CA GLU A 240 23.15 -16.89 -5.35
C GLU A 240 23.10 -18.35 -5.86
N ALA A 241 23.48 -18.61 -7.12
CA ALA A 241 23.53 -19.98 -7.63
C ALA A 241 24.78 -20.29 -8.47
N GLU A 242 25.97 -20.26 -7.86
CA GLU A 242 27.12 -20.99 -8.41
C GLU A 242 27.79 -21.91 -7.38
N SER A 243 27.44 -23.20 -7.46
CA SER A 243 28.38 -24.30 -7.23
C SER A 243 28.01 -25.49 -8.14
N PRO A 244 28.99 -26.24 -8.66
CA PRO A 244 28.88 -26.85 -9.98
C PRO A 244 28.59 -28.35 -9.90
N THR A 245 27.50 -28.82 -10.51
CA THR A 245 27.52 -30.16 -11.14
C THR A 245 26.44 -30.35 -12.22
N LYS A 246 26.95 -30.70 -13.41
CA LYS A 246 26.39 -31.61 -14.43
C LYS A 246 25.13 -31.20 -15.23
N ARG A 247 25.43 -30.77 -16.47
CA ARG A 247 24.70 -30.96 -17.75
C ARG A 247 23.45 -31.85 -17.70
N SER A 248 22.31 -31.32 -18.15
CA SER A 248 21.66 -31.74 -19.42
C SER A 248 20.46 -30.86 -19.82
N ASN A 249 20.44 -30.52 -21.12
CA ASN A 249 19.36 -30.17 -22.04
C ASN A 249 18.14 -29.28 -21.69
N VAL A 250 18.07 -28.16 -22.44
CA VAL A 250 16.96 -27.64 -23.28
C VAL A 250 15.53 -27.60 -22.68
N ASN A 251 15.02 -26.39 -22.37
CA ASN A 251 13.91 -25.77 -23.12
C ASN A 251 13.63 -24.32 -22.65
N SER A 252 13.14 -23.51 -23.60
CA SER A 252 12.74 -22.10 -23.52
C SER A 252 11.57 -21.80 -22.55
N PRO A 253 11.39 -20.52 -22.13
CA PRO A 253 10.68 -20.20 -20.88
C PRO A 253 9.15 -20.36 -20.99
N LYS A 254 8.58 -21.15 -20.07
CA LYS A 254 7.13 -21.25 -19.87
C LYS A 254 6.63 -20.08 -19.03
N LYS A 255 5.59 -19.41 -19.54
CA LYS A 255 4.71 -18.47 -18.83
C LYS A 255 4.23 -19.09 -17.52
N VAL A 256 4.42 -18.38 -16.40
CA VAL A 256 3.78 -18.70 -15.12
C VAL A 256 2.27 -18.48 -15.27
N ARG A 257 1.49 -19.56 -15.23
CA ARG A 257 0.04 -19.51 -15.04
C ARG A 257 -0.23 -19.71 -13.55
N PHE A 258 -0.95 -18.78 -12.94
CA PHE A 258 -1.47 -18.92 -11.59
C PHE A 258 -2.68 -19.83 -11.61
N HIS A 259 -2.51 -21.09 -11.22
CA HIS A 259 -3.49 -21.92 -10.55
C HIS A 259 -2.73 -22.99 -9.79
N ASP A 260 -3.18 -23.23 -8.55
CA ASP A 260 -2.94 -24.40 -7.68
C ASP A 260 -2.53 -23.98 -6.27
N PHE A 261 -3.53 -23.57 -5.47
CA PHE A 261 -3.52 -23.62 -4.01
C PHE A 261 -4.96 -23.86 -3.52
N GLU A 262 -5.51 -25.01 -3.87
CA GLU A 262 -6.62 -25.64 -3.16
C GLU A 262 -6.29 -27.11 -3.05
N ASP A 263 -5.69 -27.53 -1.94
CA ASP A 263 -5.91 -28.85 -1.33
C ASP A 263 -5.03 -29.00 -0.08
N GLU A 264 -5.50 -28.47 1.04
CA GLU A 264 -5.02 -28.94 2.35
C GLU A 264 -6.09 -28.74 3.43
N GLN A 265 -7.31 -29.21 3.18
CA GLN A 265 -8.28 -29.52 4.23
C GLN A 265 -9.19 -30.68 3.80
N LYS A 266 -8.64 -31.88 3.72
CA LYS A 266 -9.46 -33.10 3.62
C LYS A 266 -8.71 -34.36 4.03
N GLU A 267 -8.15 -34.39 5.24
CA GLU A 267 -7.73 -35.65 5.84
C GLU A 267 -7.81 -35.59 7.37
N LYS A 268 -9.01 -35.89 7.90
CA LYS A 268 -9.24 -36.48 9.22
C LYS A 268 -10.71 -36.83 9.37
N SER A 269 -11.11 -37.95 8.78
CA SER A 269 -12.24 -38.76 9.24
C SER A 269 -12.36 -39.96 8.32
N ILE A 270 -11.86 -41.12 8.72
CA ILE A 270 -12.45 -42.46 8.52
C ILE A 270 -11.61 -43.46 9.33
N LEU A 271 -12.18 -43.94 10.43
CA LEU A 271 -11.98 -45.26 11.07
C LEU A 271 -12.81 -45.19 12.37
N GLY A 272 -13.90 -45.92 12.57
CA GLY A 272 -14.56 -46.92 11.76
C GLY A 272 -15.80 -47.46 12.49
N GLN A 273 -16.61 -48.17 11.70
CA GLN A 273 -17.49 -49.28 12.06
C GLN A 273 -18.78 -49.06 12.87
N SER A 274 -19.85 -49.48 12.20
CA SER A 274 -21.22 -49.75 12.62
C SER A 274 -21.36 -50.94 13.57
N VAL A 275 -22.24 -50.83 14.57
CA VAL A 275 -23.19 -51.90 14.99
C VAL A 275 -24.45 -51.22 15.55
N GLN A 276 -25.64 -51.65 15.10
CA GLN A 276 -26.98 -51.23 15.57
C GLN A 276 -27.40 -51.97 16.88
N PRO A 277 -28.70 -52.01 17.28
CA PRO A 277 -29.46 -50.97 18.02
C PRO A 277 -30.08 -51.54 19.33
N VAL A 278 -30.54 -50.70 20.28
CA VAL A 278 -31.56 -51.10 21.27
C VAL A 278 -32.49 -49.92 21.66
N SER A 279 -33.79 -50.25 21.68
CA SER A 279 -35.03 -49.57 22.08
C SER A 279 -35.08 -48.71 23.35
N MET A 280 -35.87 -47.62 23.35
CA MET A 280 -37.33 -47.57 23.63
C MET A 280 -37.95 -46.32 22.98
#